data_AF-A0A3R6PBZ6-F1
#
_entry.id   AF-A0A3R6PBZ6-F1
#
_cell.length_a   1.000
_cell.length_b   1.000
_cell.length_c   1.000
_cell.angle_alpha   90.00
_cell.angle_beta   90.00
_cell.angle_gamma   90.00
#
_symmetry.space_group_name_H-M   'P 1'
#
loop_
_entity.id
_entity.type
_entity.pdbx_description
1 polymer ?
#
loop_
_entity_poly.entity_id
_entity_poly.type
_entity_poly.pdbx_seq_one_letter_code
_entity_poly.pdbx_strand_id
1 'polypeptide(L)'
;MELIYTNAKIEEQCTSLKAARMCFGGNNILATSLLARINALKQADTIKDIIVQPSFHFHDLKKKDGKNYKGYFAIDVKSRTDQWRIILEPLDENKEPYVPCNIDEISSNVRIVEIVEVSKHYE
;
A
#
# COMPACT_ATOMS: atom_id res chain seq x y z
N MET A 1 6.29 11.75 -2.45
CA MET A 1 4.82 11.82 -2.58
C MET A 1 4.21 11.97 -1.20
N GLU A 2 3.07 12.65 -1.08
CA GLU A 2 2.38 12.77 0.21
C GLU A 2 1.63 11.47 0.54
N LEU A 3 1.78 11.00 1.79
CA LEU A 3 1.06 9.83 2.28
C LEU A 3 -0.01 10.25 3.29
N ILE A 4 -1.24 9.82 3.03
CA ILE A 4 -2.38 9.97 3.92
C ILE A 4 -2.70 8.59 4.48
N TYR A 5 -3.18 8.51 5.71
CA TYR A 5 -3.56 7.25 6.34
C TYR A 5 -5.05 7.26 6.65
N THR A 6 -5.73 6.14 6.38
CA THR A 6 -7.17 6.03 6.64
C THR A 6 -7.53 6.22 8.11
N ASN A 7 -6.63 5.88 9.03
CA ASN A 7 -6.79 6.12 10.47
C ASN A 7 -5.45 6.08 11.21
N ALA A 8 -5.46 6.52 12.47
CA ALA A 8 -4.28 6.58 13.33
C ALA A 8 -3.59 5.22 13.55
N LYS A 9 -4.34 4.10 13.54
CA LYS A 9 -3.75 2.77 13.68
C LYS A 9 -2.87 2.42 12.47
N ILE A 10 -3.35 2.71 11.25
CA ILE A 10 -2.57 2.46 10.02
C ILE A 10 -1.35 3.38 9.98
N GLU A 11 -1.51 4.65 10.37
CA GLU A 11 -0.39 5.58 10.48
C GLU A 11 0.68 5.06 11.44
N GLU A 12 0.29 4.61 12.64
CA GLU A 12 1.21 4.09 13.64
C GLU A 12 1.95 2.84 13.11
N GLN A 13 1.23 1.90 12.47
CA GLN A 13 1.83 0.73 11.83
C GLN A 13 2.87 1.11 10.76
N CYS A 14 2.66 2.21 10.03
CA CYS A 14 3.53 2.66 8.95
C CYS A 14 4.67 3.57 9.41
N THR A 15 4.67 4.04 10.65
CA THR A 15 5.64 5.03 11.17
C THR A 15 6.43 4.56 12.38
N SER A 16 5.92 3.55 13.11
CA SER A 16 6.56 2.99 14.30
C SER A 16 6.99 1.55 14.08
N LEU A 17 8.30 1.28 14.21
CA LEU A 17 8.83 -0.09 14.13
C LEU A 17 8.18 -1.01 15.17
N LYS A 18 7.84 -0.48 16.36
CA LYS A 18 7.16 -1.27 17.40
C LYS A 18 5.76 -1.68 16.95
N ALA A 19 4.97 -0.76 16.43
CA ALA A 19 3.62 -1.04 15.97
C ALA A 19 3.61 -1.94 14.73
N ALA A 20 4.54 -1.72 13.79
CA ALA A 20 4.76 -2.61 12.64
C ALA A 20 5.06 -4.05 13.11
N ARG A 21 5.99 -4.23 14.05
CA ARG A 21 6.30 -5.56 14.61
C ARG A 21 5.09 -6.22 15.24
N MET A 22 4.28 -5.48 16.00
CA MET A 22 3.05 -6.00 16.59
C MET A 22 2.02 -6.42 15.52
N CYS A 23 1.90 -5.64 14.43
CA CYS A 23 1.03 -5.98 13.29
C CYS A 23 1.39 -7.33 12.67
N PHE A 24 2.67 -7.68 12.63
CA PHE A 24 3.18 -8.91 12.03
C PHE A 24 3.48 -10.01 13.07
N GLY A 25 2.81 -10.02 14.22
CA GLY A 25 2.99 -11.08 15.23
C GLY A 25 4.43 -11.19 15.78
N GLY A 26 5.17 -10.07 15.82
CA GLY A 26 6.55 -10.02 16.27
C GLY A 26 7.60 -10.19 15.18
N ASN A 27 7.21 -10.32 13.90
CA ASN A 27 8.16 -10.51 12.79
C ASN A 27 8.93 -9.23 12.45
N ASN A 28 10.22 -9.20 12.80
CA ASN A 28 11.11 -8.06 12.58
C ASN A 28 11.40 -7.79 11.09
N ILE A 29 11.46 -8.85 10.28
CA ILE A 29 11.81 -8.73 8.86
C ILE A 29 10.64 -8.08 8.12
N LEU A 30 9.41 -8.53 8.36
CA LEU A 30 8.21 -7.91 7.78
C LEU A 30 8.06 -6.45 8.25
N ALA A 31 8.28 -6.18 9.53
CA ALA A 31 8.20 -4.81 10.06
C ALA A 31 9.21 -3.87 9.41
N THR A 32 10.47 -4.31 9.27
CA THR A 32 11.51 -3.53 8.61
C THR A 32 11.20 -3.33 7.12
N SER A 33 10.67 -4.38 6.47
CA SER A 33 10.28 -4.31 5.06
C SER A 33 9.13 -3.33 4.83
N LEU A 34 8.10 -3.33 5.71
CA LEU A 34 7.00 -2.36 5.68
C LEU A 34 7.55 -0.92 5.73
N LEU A 35 8.40 -0.61 6.71
CA LEU A 35 8.97 0.74 6.83
C LEU A 35 9.83 1.12 5.62
N ALA A 36 10.56 0.17 5.03
CA ALA A 36 11.31 0.41 3.81
C ALA A 36 10.37 0.77 2.63
N ARG A 37 9.24 0.07 2.47
CA ARG A 37 8.23 0.39 1.44
C ARG A 37 7.58 1.75 1.67
N ILE A 38 7.24 2.09 2.92
CA ILE A 38 6.70 3.40 3.28
C ILE A 38 7.72 4.52 2.99
N ASN A 39 8.99 4.30 3.31
CA ASN A 39 10.04 5.28 3.00
C ASN A 39 10.27 5.44 1.50
N ALA A 40 10.17 4.37 0.72
CA ALA A 40 10.27 4.45 -0.73
C ALA A 40 9.08 5.22 -1.34
N LEU A 41 7.87 4.98 -0.85
CA LEU A 41 6.68 5.75 -1.22
C LEU A 41 6.89 7.25 -0.93
N LYS A 42 7.31 7.61 0.29
CA LYS A 42 7.59 9.01 0.66
C LYS A 42 8.60 9.70 -0.27
N GLN A 43 9.63 8.97 -0.70
CA GLN A 43 10.72 9.48 -1.54
C GLN A 43 10.40 9.52 -3.04
N ALA A 44 9.48 8.69 -3.53
CA ALA A 44 9.05 8.73 -4.93
C ALA A 44 8.29 10.04 -5.20
N ASP A 45 8.45 10.62 -6.39
CA ASP A 45 7.74 11.86 -6.74
C ASP A 45 6.26 11.54 -6.98
N THR A 46 6.00 10.42 -7.65
CA THR A 46 4.66 10.04 -8.13
C THR A 46 4.44 8.55 -7.97
N ILE A 47 3.18 8.11 -8.05
CA ILE A 47 2.88 6.66 -8.01
C ILE A 47 3.51 5.90 -9.18
N LYS A 48 3.80 6.56 -10.31
CA LYS A 48 4.46 5.92 -11.47
C LYS A 48 5.85 5.42 -11.12
N ASP A 49 6.59 6.12 -10.26
CA ASP A 49 7.92 5.70 -9.80
C ASP A 49 7.87 4.38 -9.02
N ILE A 50 6.74 4.07 -8.39
CA ILE A 50 6.51 2.80 -7.69
C ILE A 50 6.06 1.71 -8.66
N ILE A 51 5.16 2.04 -9.59
CA ILE A 51 4.61 1.09 -10.57
C ILE A 51 5.72 0.49 -11.44
N VAL A 52 6.68 1.31 -11.86
CA VAL A 52 7.79 0.85 -12.72
C VAL A 52 8.82 0.00 -11.99
N GLN A 53 8.75 -0.14 -10.66
CA GLN A 53 9.67 -0.94 -9.87
C GLN A 53 9.11 -2.36 -9.64
N PRO A 54 9.65 -3.40 -10.32
CA PRO A 54 9.08 -4.75 -10.25
C PRO A 54 9.07 -5.35 -8.84
N SER A 55 9.97 -4.89 -7.96
CA SER A 55 10.08 -5.36 -6.58
C SER A 55 8.90 -4.97 -5.69
N PHE A 56 8.06 -4.03 -6.12
CA PHE A 56 6.85 -3.63 -5.41
C PHE A 56 5.64 -4.48 -5.78
N HIS A 57 5.69 -5.18 -6.92
CA HIS A 57 4.59 -6.00 -7.42
C HIS A 57 3.25 -5.24 -7.40
N PHE A 58 3.26 -4.02 -7.92
CA PHE A 58 2.06 -3.18 -7.98
C PHE A 58 0.98 -3.83 -8.87
N HIS A 59 -0.23 -4.00 -8.35
CA HIS A 59 -1.37 -4.55 -9.10
C HIS A 59 -2.73 -4.02 -8.62
N ASP A 60 -3.73 -4.08 -9.49
CA ASP A 60 -5.10 -3.65 -9.23
C ASP A 60 -5.88 -4.65 -8.37
N LEU A 61 -6.75 -4.13 -7.49
CA LEU A 61 -7.67 -4.96 -6.72
C LEU A 61 -9.04 -4.95 -7.40
N LYS A 62 -9.46 -6.12 -7.89
CA LYS A 62 -10.71 -6.22 -8.67
C LYS A 62 -11.93 -6.38 -7.79
N LYS A 63 -12.03 -7.50 -7.06
CA LYS A 63 -13.12 -7.82 -6.13
C LYS A 63 -12.61 -8.75 -5.04
N LYS A 64 -13.02 -8.50 -3.80
CA LYS A 64 -12.83 -9.42 -2.67
C LYS A 64 -14.13 -9.45 -1.87
N ASP A 65 -14.67 -10.65 -1.66
CA ASP A 65 -15.85 -10.91 -0.82
C ASP A 65 -17.07 -10.02 -1.13
N GLY A 66 -17.35 -9.78 -2.43
CA GLY A 66 -18.48 -8.95 -2.87
C GLY A 66 -18.27 -7.44 -2.73
N LYS A 67 -17.15 -6.99 -2.15
CA LYS A 67 -16.77 -5.57 -2.08
C LYS A 67 -16.06 -5.14 -3.37
N ASN A 68 -16.44 -3.97 -3.86
CA ASN A 68 -15.82 -3.35 -5.03
C ASN A 68 -14.53 -2.64 -4.58
N TYR A 69 -13.38 -3.18 -4.99
CA TYR A 69 -12.07 -2.57 -4.75
C TYR A 69 -11.55 -1.78 -5.95
N LYS A 70 -12.43 -1.48 -6.93
CA LYS A 70 -12.05 -0.62 -8.06
C LYS A 70 -11.50 0.71 -7.55
N GLY A 71 -10.28 1.03 -7.96
CA GLY A 71 -9.54 2.22 -7.53
C GLY A 71 -8.52 1.96 -6.42
N TYR A 72 -8.52 0.77 -5.84
CA TYR A 72 -7.49 0.32 -4.92
C TYR A 72 -6.46 -0.56 -5.60
N PHE A 73 -5.25 -0.49 -5.09
CA PHE A 73 -4.10 -1.23 -5.58
C PHE A 73 -3.36 -1.86 -4.41
N ALA A 74 -2.49 -2.82 -4.69
CA ALA A 74 -1.65 -3.45 -3.70
C ALA A 74 -0.19 -3.49 -4.14
N ILE A 75 0.70 -3.33 -3.15
CA ILE A 75 2.12 -3.65 -3.26
C ILE A 75 2.51 -4.65 -2.18
N ASP A 76 3.58 -5.40 -2.42
CA ASP A 76 4.09 -6.34 -1.45
C ASP A 76 4.81 -5.65 -0.30
N VAL A 77 4.56 -6.11 0.93
CA VAL A 77 5.33 -5.65 2.10
C VAL A 77 6.80 -6.05 1.97
N LYS A 78 7.07 -7.29 1.52
CA LYS A 78 8.42 -7.86 1.44
C LYS A 78 8.70 -8.48 0.08
N SER A 79 7.99 -9.56 -0.26
CA SER A 79 8.12 -10.28 -1.52
C SER A 79 6.79 -10.87 -1.96
N ARG A 80 6.72 -11.29 -3.23
CA ARG A 80 5.53 -11.92 -3.80
C ARG A 80 5.08 -13.17 -3.05
N THR A 81 6.04 -13.94 -2.54
CA THR A 81 5.77 -15.18 -1.79
C THR A 81 5.28 -14.94 -0.35
N ASP A 82 5.51 -13.75 0.20
CA ASP A 82 4.96 -13.36 1.49
C ASP A 82 3.48 -12.98 1.31
N GLN A 83 2.64 -13.25 2.29
CA GLN A 83 1.20 -13.03 2.22
C GLN A 83 0.78 -11.60 2.57
N TRP A 84 1.72 -10.70 2.87
CA TRP A 84 1.38 -9.36 3.36
C TRP A 84 1.40 -8.32 2.24
N ARG A 85 0.34 -7.51 2.17
CA ARG A 85 0.12 -6.46 1.18
C ARG A 85 -0.13 -5.12 1.87
N ILE A 86 0.32 -4.05 1.23
CA ILE A 86 -0.05 -2.67 1.54
C ILE A 86 -1.11 -2.27 0.51
N ILE A 87 -2.31 -1.91 0.99
CA ILE A 87 -3.40 -1.46 0.14
C ILE A 87 -3.31 0.05 -0.02
N LEU A 88 -3.32 0.51 -1.26
CA LEU A 88 -3.11 1.89 -1.68
C LEU A 88 -4.33 2.42 -2.45
N GLU A 89 -4.61 3.70 -2.29
CA GLU A 89 -5.58 4.44 -3.09
C GLU A 89 -4.91 5.74 -3.58
N PRO A 90 -4.59 5.85 -4.88
CA PRO A 90 -4.11 7.10 -5.47
C PRO A 90 -5.18 8.20 -5.38
N LEU A 91 -4.77 9.42 -5.08
CA LEU A 91 -5.64 10.57 -4.90
C LEU A 91 -5.23 11.74 -5.82
N ASP A 92 -6.18 12.63 -6.11
CA ASP A 92 -5.95 13.87 -6.84
C ASP A 92 -5.23 14.94 -6.00
N GLU A 93 -5.02 16.14 -6.56
CA GLU A 93 -4.42 17.26 -5.83
C GLU A 93 -5.22 17.73 -4.59
N ASN A 94 -6.54 17.46 -4.57
CA ASN A 94 -7.43 17.80 -3.47
C ASN A 94 -7.51 16.69 -2.42
N LYS A 95 -6.74 15.59 -2.59
CA LYS A 95 -6.73 14.41 -1.71
C LYS A 95 -8.03 13.61 -1.77
N GLU A 96 -8.73 13.70 -2.89
CA GLU A 96 -9.94 12.94 -3.19
C GLU A 96 -9.65 11.78 -4.16
N PRO A 97 -10.43 10.68 -4.11
CA PRO A 97 -10.27 9.58 -5.05
C PRO A 97 -10.63 9.97 -6.49
N TYR A 98 -9.87 9.46 -7.46
CA TYR A 98 -10.18 9.64 -8.88
C TYR A 98 -11.49 8.93 -9.29
N VAL A 99 -12.36 9.64 -10.01
CA VAL A 99 -13.62 9.11 -10.55
C VAL A 99 -13.73 9.44 -12.06
N PRO A 100 -13.51 8.47 -12.98
CA PRO A 100 -13.07 7.09 -12.73
C PRO A 100 -11.60 7.04 -12.30
N CYS A 101 -11.20 5.97 -11.59
CA CYS A 101 -9.80 5.76 -11.26
C CYS A 101 -8.97 5.54 -12.55
N ASN A 102 -8.09 6.49 -12.84
CA ASN A 102 -7.12 6.42 -13.93
C ASN A 102 -5.72 6.30 -13.34
N ILE A 103 -5.16 5.09 -13.35
CA ILE A 103 -3.78 4.85 -12.88
C ILE A 103 -2.72 5.57 -13.71
N ASP A 104 -3.06 5.96 -14.94
CA ASP A 104 -2.20 6.76 -15.81
C ASP A 104 -2.06 8.22 -15.31
N GLU A 105 -2.93 8.65 -14.39
CA GLU A 105 -2.83 9.96 -13.76
C GLU A 105 -1.65 9.97 -12.78
N ILE A 106 -0.86 11.04 -12.88
CA ILE A 106 0.39 11.22 -12.12
C ILE A 106 0.03 11.65 -10.71
N SER A 107 -0.46 10.70 -9.91
CA SER A 107 -0.85 10.98 -8.54
C SER A 107 0.39 11.21 -7.68
N SER A 108 0.42 12.38 -7.04
CA SER A 108 1.45 12.77 -6.07
C SER A 108 1.00 12.55 -4.62
N ASN A 109 -0.22 12.03 -4.43
CA ASN A 109 -0.88 11.81 -3.14
C ASN A 109 -1.41 10.37 -3.07
N VAL A 110 -1.06 9.61 -2.04
CA VAL A 110 -1.53 8.23 -1.88
C VAL A 110 -2.08 8.02 -0.49
N ARG A 111 -3.27 7.42 -0.39
CA ARG A 111 -3.81 6.91 0.87
C ARG A 111 -3.30 5.50 1.12
N ILE A 112 -2.71 5.28 2.29
CA ILE A 112 -2.47 3.94 2.83
C ILE A 112 -3.76 3.50 3.53
N VAL A 113 -4.39 2.48 2.96
CA VAL A 113 -5.72 2.04 3.36
C VAL A 113 -5.63 0.96 4.42
N GLU A 114 -4.78 -0.05 4.20
CA GLU A 114 -4.69 -1.22 5.07
C GLU A 114 -3.34 -1.93 4.89
N ILE A 115 -2.85 -2.55 5.97
CA ILE A 115 -1.78 -3.55 5.94
C ILE A 115 -2.42 -4.90 6.24
N VAL A 116 -2.49 -5.78 5.23
CA VAL A 116 -3.34 -6.98 5.29
C VAL A 116 -2.61 -8.23 4.87
N GLU A 117 -2.91 -9.34 5.55
CA GLU A 117 -2.53 -10.68 5.12
C GLU A 117 -3.57 -11.22 4.12
N VAL A 118 -3.12 -11.62 2.93
CA VAL A 118 -3.94 -12.24 1.90
C VAL A 118 -3.78 -13.76 1.94
N SER A 119 -4.88 -14.49 1.75
CA SER A 119 -4.82 -15.96 1.68
C SER A 119 -4.09 -16.39 0.41
N LYS A 120 -3.32 -17.48 0.48
CA LYS A 120 -2.67 -18.13 -0.67
C LYS A 120 -3.65 -18.66 -1.73
N HIS A 121 -4.96 -18.55 -1.51
CA HIS A 121 -6.00 -19.18 -2.34
C HIS A 121 -6.33 -18.42 -3.63
N TYR A 122 -5.55 -17.41 -3.98
CA TYR A 122 -5.76 -16.57 -5.17
C TYR A 122 -4.48 -16.40 -6.02
N GLU A 123 -3.56 -17.36 -5.98
CA GLU A 123 -2.58 -17.54 -7.05
C GLU A 123 -3.08 -18.55 -8.10
#